data_AF-A0A2I0J0V2-F1
#
_entry.id   AF-A0A2I0J0V2-F1
#
_cell.length_a   1.000
_cell.length_b   1.000
_cell.length_c   1.000
_cell.angle_alpha   90.00
_cell.angle_beta   90.00
_cell.angle_gamma   90.00
#
_symmetry.space_group_name_H-M   'P 1'
#
loop_
_entity.id
_entity.type
_entity.pdbx_description
1 polymer ?
#
loop_
_entity_poly.entity_id
_entity_poly.type
_entity_poly.pdbx_seq_one_letter_code
_entity_poly.pdbx_strand_id
1 'polypeptide(L)'
;MVHLRSIMLLSLVLFASLSLTLTQAKKSKDLKEVTHKVYSDVEIDGKSAGRIVMGLFGKAVPRLQNFRALCTGKLSRQPHFLHETDGRGGESIYGEKFADENFKIKHTGPGLLSMANAGSDTNGSQFFITTVTTSWLDGRHVVFGRVLSGMDVVYKIEAEGRQSGTPKSKVVIADSGELPL
;
A
#
# COMPACT_ATOMS: atom_id res chain seq x y z
N MET A 1 -46.75 -18.89 -24.26
CA MET A 1 -46.59 -17.86 -23.21
C MET A 1 -45.49 -18.15 -22.18
N VAL A 2 -45.24 -19.41 -21.78
CA VAL A 2 -44.21 -19.74 -20.76
C VAL A 2 -42.77 -19.46 -21.24
N HIS A 3 -42.44 -19.80 -22.49
CA HIS A 3 -41.11 -19.62 -23.07
C HIS A 3 -40.67 -18.14 -23.15
N LEU A 4 -41.56 -17.23 -23.56
CA LEU A 4 -41.26 -15.81 -23.68
C LEU A 4 -41.02 -15.15 -22.31
N ARG A 5 -41.79 -15.56 -21.28
CA ARG A 5 -41.58 -15.10 -19.90
C ARG A 5 -40.23 -15.57 -19.35
N SER A 6 -39.85 -16.82 -19.60
CA SER A 6 -38.55 -17.36 -19.20
C SER A 6 -37.37 -16.66 -19.88
N ILE A 7 -37.46 -16.36 -21.18
CA ILE A 7 -36.42 -15.63 -21.93
C ILE A 7 -36.29 -14.20 -21.41
N MET A 8 -37.41 -13.51 -21.14
CA MET A 8 -37.39 -12.16 -20.56
C MET A 8 -36.78 -12.16 -19.15
N LEU A 9 -37.14 -13.10 -18.29
CA LEU A 9 -36.54 -13.25 -16.96
C LEU A 9 -35.03 -13.52 -17.03
N LEU A 10 -34.57 -14.40 -17.91
CA LEU A 10 -33.13 -14.64 -18.11
C LEU A 10 -32.41 -13.38 -18.58
N SER A 11 -32.96 -12.65 -19.55
CA SER A 11 -32.35 -11.42 -20.07
C SER A 11 -32.25 -10.31 -19.01
N LEU A 12 -33.26 -10.18 -18.14
CA LEU A 12 -33.26 -9.21 -17.05
C LEU A 12 -32.22 -9.55 -15.98
N VAL A 13 -32.08 -10.83 -15.63
CA VAL A 13 -31.05 -11.33 -14.71
C VAL A 13 -29.65 -11.12 -15.30
N LEU A 14 -29.45 -11.41 -16.58
CA LEU A 14 -28.18 -11.20 -17.26
C LEU A 14 -27.80 -9.70 -17.27
N PHE A 15 -28.75 -8.83 -17.59
CA PHE A 15 -28.55 -7.38 -17.60
C PHE A 15 -28.24 -6.83 -16.20
N ALA A 16 -28.99 -7.27 -15.17
CA ALA A 16 -28.74 -6.91 -13.78
C ALA A 16 -27.34 -7.34 -13.33
N SER A 17 -26.93 -8.58 -13.63
CA SER A 17 -25.59 -9.08 -13.27
C SER A 17 -24.46 -8.33 -13.97
N LEU A 18 -24.62 -7.98 -15.25
CA LEU A 18 -23.65 -7.18 -16.00
C LEU A 18 -23.57 -5.75 -15.45
N SER A 19 -24.70 -5.13 -15.12
CA SER A 19 -24.70 -3.78 -14.52
C SER A 19 -23.98 -3.75 -13.16
N LEU A 20 -24.21 -4.78 -12.32
CA LEU A 20 -23.60 -4.89 -11.00
C LEU A 20 -22.08 -5.11 -11.09
N THR A 21 -21.64 -5.98 -12.00
CA THR A 21 -20.20 -6.23 -12.23
C THR A 21 -19.49 -4.98 -12.74
N LEU A 22 -20.10 -4.23 -13.66
CA LEU A 22 -19.57 -2.93 -14.12
C LEU A 22 -19.48 -1.90 -12.99
N THR A 23 -20.50 -1.80 -12.12
CA THR A 23 -20.46 -0.91 -10.95
C THR A 23 -19.36 -1.31 -9.98
N GLN A 24 -19.19 -2.60 -9.69
CA GLN A 24 -18.17 -3.10 -8.77
C GLN A 24 -16.76 -2.90 -9.33
N ALA A 25 -16.56 -3.15 -10.64
CA ALA A 25 -15.30 -2.89 -11.32
C ALA A 25 -14.94 -1.40 -11.32
N LYS A 26 -15.91 -0.52 -11.61
CA LYS A 26 -15.72 0.94 -11.53
C LYS A 26 -15.32 1.38 -10.12
N LYS A 27 -16.06 0.95 -9.09
CA LYS A 27 -15.74 1.26 -7.69
C LYS A 27 -14.35 0.76 -7.30
N SER A 28 -13.96 -0.45 -7.71
CA SER A 28 -12.62 -0.97 -7.45
C SER A 28 -11.53 -0.17 -8.18
N LYS A 29 -11.81 0.30 -9.39
CA LYS A 29 -10.90 1.14 -10.16
C LYS A 29 -10.70 2.49 -9.49
N ASP A 30 -11.80 3.13 -9.06
CA ASP A 30 -11.77 4.43 -8.37
C ASP A 30 -11.01 4.36 -7.04
N LEU A 31 -11.16 3.25 -6.29
CA LEU A 31 -10.43 3.04 -5.03
C LEU A 31 -8.92 2.85 -5.22
N LYS A 32 -8.51 2.23 -6.33
CA LYS A 32 -7.10 1.93 -6.64
C LYS A 32 -6.49 2.92 -7.64
N GLU A 33 -7.16 4.05 -7.87
CA GLU A 33 -6.66 5.12 -8.73
C GLU A 33 -5.41 5.74 -8.10
N VAL A 34 -4.32 5.76 -8.85
CA VAL A 34 -3.05 6.37 -8.42
C VAL A 34 -3.17 7.87 -8.61
N THR A 35 -3.10 8.62 -7.50
CA THR A 35 -3.17 10.09 -7.53
C THR A 35 -1.86 10.77 -7.18
N HIS A 36 -0.87 10.02 -6.68
CA HIS A 36 0.48 10.50 -6.46
C HIS A 36 1.48 9.38 -6.73
N LYS A 37 2.71 9.74 -7.13
CA LYS A 37 3.82 8.80 -7.27
C LYS A 37 4.98 9.25 -6.37
N VAL A 38 5.56 8.31 -5.65
CA VAL A 38 6.77 8.53 -4.85
C VAL A 38 7.81 7.48 -5.19
N TYR A 39 9.07 7.74 -4.86
CA TYR A 39 10.15 6.79 -5.06
C TYR A 39 10.99 6.61 -3.80
N SER A 40 11.68 5.48 -3.75
CA SER A 40 12.73 5.19 -2.77
C SER A 40 13.88 4.48 -3.47
N ASP A 41 15.07 5.05 -3.37
CA ASP A 41 16.32 4.41 -3.75
C ASP A 41 16.85 3.61 -2.57
N VAL A 42 17.12 2.34 -2.80
CA VAL A 42 17.45 1.37 -1.76
C VAL A 42 18.92 1.02 -1.85
N GLU A 43 19.57 0.95 -0.70
CA GLU A 43 20.89 0.34 -0.54
C GLU A 43 20.83 -0.88 0.40
N ILE A 44 21.61 -1.90 0.07
CA ILE A 44 21.81 -3.10 0.89
C ILE A 44 23.32 -3.22 1.16
N ASP A 45 23.73 -3.18 2.42
CA ASP A 45 25.13 -3.11 2.86
C ASP A 45 25.95 -2.01 2.16
N GLY A 46 25.33 -0.83 1.99
CA GLY A 46 25.93 0.34 1.35
C GLY A 46 26.09 0.22 -0.16
N LYS A 47 25.48 -0.79 -0.80
CA LYS A 47 25.45 -0.94 -2.26
C LYS A 47 24.05 -0.65 -2.79
N SER A 48 23.97 0.14 -3.86
CA SER A 48 22.70 0.40 -4.54
C SER A 48 22.03 -0.90 -4.98
N ALA A 49 20.80 -1.12 -4.52
CA ALA A 49 19.96 -2.27 -4.84
C ALA A 49 18.92 -1.94 -5.93
N GLY A 50 18.62 -0.65 -6.11
CA GLY A 50 17.74 -0.11 -7.15
C GLY A 50 16.68 0.85 -6.60
N ARG A 51 15.75 1.26 -7.47
CA ARG A 51 14.66 2.19 -7.16
C ARG A 51 13.31 1.48 -7.12
N ILE A 52 12.52 1.75 -6.08
CA ILE A 52 11.11 1.38 -5.99
C ILE A 52 10.28 2.62 -6.32
N VAL A 53 9.34 2.51 -7.26
CA VAL A 53 8.34 3.55 -7.54
C VAL A 53 6.99 3.08 -7.05
N MET A 54 6.31 3.91 -6.26
CA MET A 54 5.08 3.58 -5.57
C MET A 54 3.99 4.58 -5.93
N GLY A 55 2.81 4.07 -6.27
CA GLY A 55 1.61 4.85 -6.53
C GLY A 55 0.70 4.86 -5.31
N LEU A 56 0.16 6.03 -4.97
CA LEU A 56 -0.64 6.24 -3.76
C LEU A 56 -2.11 6.49 -4.12
N PHE A 57 -3.03 5.91 -3.35
CA PHE A 57 -4.49 5.91 -3.60
C PHE A 57 -5.20 7.10 -2.95
N GLY A 58 -4.86 8.34 -3.34
CA GLY A 58 -5.25 9.54 -2.57
C GLY A 58 -6.74 9.88 -2.56
N LYS A 59 -7.54 9.34 -3.49
CA LYS A 59 -9.01 9.43 -3.39
C LYS A 59 -9.58 8.48 -2.35
N ALA A 60 -8.98 7.31 -2.16
CA ALA A 60 -9.46 6.29 -1.24
C ALA A 60 -8.95 6.50 0.19
N VAL A 61 -7.71 7.00 0.32
CA VAL A 61 -7.00 7.17 1.59
C VAL A 61 -6.31 8.55 1.66
N PRO A 62 -7.06 9.67 1.78
CA PRO A 62 -6.51 11.01 1.96
C PRO A 62 -5.36 11.15 2.96
N ARG A 63 -5.33 10.38 4.06
CA ARG A 63 -4.26 10.44 5.08
C ARG A 63 -2.92 9.88 4.62
N LEU A 64 -2.84 9.33 3.39
CA LEU A 64 -1.57 8.98 2.75
C LEU A 64 -0.62 10.16 2.55
N GLN A 65 -1.10 11.39 2.71
CA GLN A 65 -0.25 12.58 2.72
C GLN A 65 0.85 12.49 3.77
N ASN A 66 0.64 11.73 4.85
CA ASN A 66 1.70 11.37 5.79
C ASN A 66 2.87 10.67 5.08
N PHE A 67 2.59 9.59 4.35
CA PHE A 67 3.61 8.84 3.62
C PHE A 67 4.30 9.70 2.54
N ARG A 68 3.51 10.48 1.79
CA ARG A 68 4.03 11.41 0.79
C ARG A 68 4.98 12.44 1.41
N ALA A 69 4.59 13.06 2.52
CA ALA A 69 5.38 14.07 3.21
C ALA A 69 6.71 13.49 3.73
N LEU A 70 6.67 12.28 4.30
CA LEU A 70 7.85 11.54 4.73
C LEU A 70 8.82 11.33 3.56
N CYS A 71 8.35 10.82 2.42
CA CYS A 71 9.20 10.63 1.23
C CYS A 71 9.83 11.93 0.72
N THR A 72 9.19 13.09 0.92
CA THR A 72 9.74 14.38 0.46
C THR A 72 10.67 15.08 1.46
N GLY A 73 10.96 14.46 2.61
CA GLY A 73 11.84 15.04 3.63
C GLY A 73 11.29 16.32 4.29
N LYS A 74 9.98 16.58 4.19
CA LYS A 74 9.33 17.74 4.84
C LYS A 74 9.21 17.60 6.36
N LEU A 75 9.50 16.42 6.88
CA LEU A 75 9.72 16.15 8.29
C LEU A 75 11.20 15.86 8.51
N SER A 76 11.73 16.24 9.66
CA SER A 76 13.12 16.05 10.07
C SER A 76 13.57 14.58 10.18
N ARG A 77 12.66 13.61 9.96
CA ARG A 77 12.96 12.17 9.94
C ARG A 77 12.41 11.56 8.63
N GLN A 78 13.32 11.02 7.81
CA GLN A 78 12.97 10.30 6.60
C GLN A 78 12.21 8.99 6.91
N PRO A 79 11.43 8.43 5.97
CA PRO A 79 10.73 7.16 6.16
C PRO A 79 11.77 6.04 6.32
N HIS A 80 12.04 5.66 7.56
CA HIS A 80 13.01 4.62 7.86
C HIS A 80 12.41 3.24 7.54
N PHE A 81 12.88 2.58 6.49
CA PHE A 81 12.75 1.12 6.42
C PHE A 81 13.76 0.52 7.38
N LEU A 82 13.28 -0.16 8.41
CA LEU A 82 13.95 -1.27 9.08
C LEU A 82 15.48 -1.12 9.31
N HIS A 83 15.95 -0.16 10.13
CA HIS A 83 17.09 -0.45 11.02
C HIS A 83 17.43 0.63 12.05
N GLU A 84 17.05 1.89 11.86
CA GLU A 84 17.54 2.96 12.76
C GLU A 84 16.60 3.26 13.94
N THR A 85 15.47 2.56 14.01
CA THR A 85 14.63 2.45 15.20
C THR A 85 14.17 1.00 15.30
N ASP A 86 14.11 0.45 16.50
CA ASP A 86 13.71 -0.93 16.85
C ASP A 86 12.21 -1.24 16.59
N GLY A 87 11.58 -0.54 15.65
CA GLY A 87 10.15 -0.59 15.38
C GLY A 87 9.28 0.09 16.44
N ARG A 88 9.86 0.77 17.45
CA ARG A 88 9.11 1.45 18.53
C ARG A 88 8.92 2.95 18.32
N GLY A 89 9.40 3.50 17.20
CA GLY A 89 9.35 4.94 16.91
C GLY A 89 8.61 5.30 15.62
N GLY A 90 8.75 6.56 15.23
CA GLY A 90 8.15 7.13 14.02
C GLY A 90 6.99 8.06 14.35
N GLU A 91 7.06 9.29 13.86
CA GLU A 91 6.04 10.32 14.05
C GLU A 91 5.35 10.60 12.72
N SER A 92 4.04 10.85 12.75
CA SER A 92 3.28 11.25 11.56
C SER A 92 3.23 12.78 11.45
N ILE A 93 2.89 13.31 10.27
CA ILE A 93 2.59 14.75 10.12
C ILE A 93 1.40 15.23 10.95
N TYR A 94 0.65 14.30 11.56
CA TYR A 94 -0.54 14.57 12.35
C TYR A 94 -0.30 14.39 13.87
N GLY A 95 0.95 14.17 14.30
CA GLY A 95 1.35 13.82 15.67
C GLY A 95 1.81 12.36 15.80
N GLU A 96 1.90 11.83 17.03
CA GLU A 96 2.43 10.48 17.26
C GLU A 96 1.64 9.37 16.56
N LYS A 97 0.31 9.44 16.58
CA LYS A 97 -0.58 8.40 16.03
C LYS A 97 -1.80 9.00 15.33
N PHE A 98 -2.34 8.28 14.35
CA PHE A 98 -3.61 8.62 13.70
C PHE A 98 -4.52 7.42 13.41
N ALA A 99 -5.82 7.70 13.36
CA ALA A 99 -6.87 6.70 13.19
C ALA A 99 -6.86 6.00 11.82
N ASP A 100 -7.34 4.75 11.78
CA ASP A 100 -7.53 3.96 10.58
C ASP A 100 -8.58 4.63 9.68
N GLU A 101 -8.20 4.98 8.46
CA GLU A 101 -9.10 5.78 7.61
C GLU A 101 -10.25 4.94 7.04
N ASN A 102 -9.93 3.76 6.50
CA ASN A 102 -10.90 2.74 6.09
C ASN A 102 -10.18 1.45 5.68
N PHE A 103 -10.93 0.35 5.59
CA PHE A 103 -10.45 -0.95 5.13
C PHE A 103 -11.07 -1.37 3.79
N LYS A 104 -11.33 -0.40 2.89
CA LYS A 104 -12.01 -0.68 1.60
C LYS A 104 -11.14 -1.48 0.62
N ILE A 105 -9.83 -1.42 0.76
CA ILE A 105 -8.85 -2.11 -0.09
C ILE A 105 -8.26 -3.27 0.71
N LYS A 106 -8.27 -4.47 0.10
CA LYS A 106 -7.77 -5.72 0.68
C LYS A 106 -6.38 -6.07 0.19
N HIS A 107 -5.64 -6.83 1.00
CA HIS A 107 -4.28 -7.31 0.73
C HIS A 107 -4.27 -8.49 -0.25
N THR A 108 -4.69 -8.21 -1.48
CA THR A 108 -5.04 -9.20 -2.50
C THR A 108 -3.85 -9.78 -3.27
N GLY A 109 -2.62 -9.29 -3.03
CA GLY A 109 -1.43 -9.78 -3.71
C GLY A 109 -0.16 -9.01 -3.37
N PRO A 110 0.96 -9.32 -4.06
CA PRO A 110 2.23 -8.62 -3.89
C PRO A 110 2.17 -7.16 -4.35
N GLY A 111 3.08 -6.35 -3.80
CA GLY A 111 3.30 -4.97 -4.15
C GLY A 111 2.28 -3.99 -3.56
N LEU A 112 1.45 -4.37 -2.59
CA LEU A 112 0.56 -3.43 -1.90
C LEU A 112 1.28 -2.75 -0.74
N LEU A 113 1.12 -1.41 -0.64
CA LEU A 113 1.60 -0.63 0.47
C LEU A 113 0.52 -0.55 1.55
N SER A 114 0.88 -0.79 2.80
CA SER A 114 -0.07 -0.79 3.91
C SER A 114 0.57 -0.30 5.21
N MET A 115 -0.22 0.36 6.05
CA MET A 115 0.27 0.96 7.30
C MET A 115 0.56 -0.11 8.36
N ALA A 116 1.72 -0.03 9.00
CA ALA A 116 1.97 -0.78 10.22
C ALA A 116 1.33 -0.04 11.41
N ASN A 117 0.83 -0.80 12.38
CA ASN A 117 0.20 -0.27 13.58
C ASN A 117 0.39 -1.26 14.76
N ALA A 118 0.08 -0.81 15.97
CA ALA A 118 0.11 -1.58 17.22
C ALA A 118 -1.31 -1.86 17.74
N GLY A 119 -2.28 -2.02 16.84
CA GLY A 119 -3.71 -2.07 17.12
C GLY A 119 -4.48 -0.96 16.44
N SER A 120 -5.81 -1.00 16.56
CA SER A 120 -6.71 -0.03 15.92
C SER A 120 -6.30 1.41 16.21
N ASP A 121 -6.34 2.25 15.18
CA ASP A 121 -6.12 3.69 15.26
C ASP A 121 -4.73 4.12 15.78
N THR A 122 -3.71 3.26 15.60
CA THR A 122 -2.32 3.55 16.02
C THR A 122 -1.34 3.68 14.87
N ASN A 123 -1.80 4.19 13.72
CA ASN A 123 -0.93 4.41 12.57
C ASN A 123 0.07 5.54 12.85
N GLY A 124 1.34 5.34 12.47
CA GLY A 124 2.40 6.34 12.59
C GLY A 124 3.07 6.57 11.23
N SER A 125 4.39 6.43 11.15
CA SER A 125 5.14 6.50 9.88
C SER A 125 5.55 5.13 9.32
N GLN A 126 5.38 4.06 10.11
CA GLN A 126 5.77 2.72 9.71
C GLN A 126 4.78 2.13 8.70
N PHE A 127 5.32 1.42 7.71
CA PHE A 127 4.55 0.78 6.66
C PHE A 127 5.26 -0.50 6.20
N PHE A 128 4.55 -1.30 5.40
CA PHE A 128 5.11 -2.48 4.76
C PHE A 128 4.64 -2.58 3.31
N ILE A 129 5.42 -3.35 2.53
CA ILE A 129 5.08 -3.74 1.15
C ILE A 129 4.85 -5.24 1.16
N THR A 130 3.72 -5.70 0.63
CA THR A 130 3.42 -7.13 0.55
C THR A 130 4.27 -7.82 -0.54
N THR A 131 4.75 -9.03 -0.28
CA THR A 131 5.41 -9.90 -1.28
C THR A 131 4.55 -11.09 -1.67
N VAL A 132 3.44 -11.30 -0.95
CA VAL A 132 2.42 -12.33 -1.20
C VAL A 132 1.03 -11.77 -0.86
N THR A 133 -0.03 -12.53 -1.14
CA THR A 133 -1.37 -12.23 -0.60
C THR A 133 -1.37 -12.40 0.91
N THR A 134 -1.83 -11.37 1.65
CA THR A 134 -1.81 -11.35 3.12
C THR A 134 -3.20 -11.06 3.71
N SER A 135 -4.19 -11.88 3.35
CA SER A 135 -5.61 -11.65 3.72
C SER A 135 -5.88 -11.63 5.23
N TRP A 136 -4.98 -12.17 6.06
CA TRP A 136 -5.07 -12.09 7.52
C TRP A 136 -4.88 -10.67 8.08
N LEU A 137 -4.39 -9.73 7.27
CA LEU A 137 -4.21 -8.32 7.63
C LEU A 137 -5.43 -7.46 7.23
N ASP A 138 -6.40 -8.02 6.50
CA ASP A 138 -7.61 -7.31 6.08
C ASP A 138 -8.44 -6.86 7.28
N GLY A 139 -8.93 -5.60 7.23
CA GLY A 139 -9.69 -5.01 8.34
C GLY A 139 -8.84 -4.58 9.54
N ARG A 140 -7.51 -4.75 9.48
CA ARG A 140 -6.56 -4.41 10.55
C ARG A 140 -5.49 -3.41 10.11
N HIS A 141 -5.08 -3.47 8.85
CA HIS A 141 -4.07 -2.57 8.28
C HIS A 141 -4.64 -1.84 7.07
N VAL A 142 -4.42 -0.53 7.00
CA VAL A 142 -4.93 0.32 5.93
C VAL A 142 -4.02 0.21 4.71
N VAL A 143 -4.53 -0.37 3.62
CA VAL A 143 -3.86 -0.37 2.31
C VAL A 143 -4.02 1.00 1.66
N PHE A 144 -2.91 1.65 1.33
CA PHE A 144 -2.91 3.04 0.83
C PHE A 144 -2.18 3.24 -0.51
N GLY A 145 -1.55 2.20 -1.05
CA GLY A 145 -0.85 2.30 -2.33
C GLY A 145 -0.43 0.97 -2.93
N ARG A 146 0.33 1.05 -4.03
CA ARG A 146 0.99 -0.12 -4.64
C ARG A 146 2.33 0.25 -5.29
N VAL A 147 3.21 -0.73 -5.42
CA VAL A 147 4.41 -0.65 -6.25
C VAL A 147 4.00 -0.59 -7.72
N LEU A 148 4.59 0.34 -8.46
CA LEU A 148 4.43 0.52 -9.90
C LEU A 148 5.64 -0.03 -10.66
N SER A 149 6.84 0.11 -10.10
CA SER A 149 8.09 -0.48 -10.62
C SER A 149 9.07 -0.74 -9.47
N GLY A 150 10.03 -1.64 -9.69
CA GLY A 150 11.04 -2.00 -8.69
C GLY A 150 10.62 -3.14 -7.75
N MET A 151 9.67 -4.00 -8.15
CA MET A 151 9.34 -5.20 -7.38
C MET A 151 10.53 -6.17 -7.24
N ASP A 152 11.44 -6.20 -8.21
CA ASP A 152 12.70 -6.94 -8.10
C ASP A 152 13.55 -6.42 -6.93
N VAL A 153 13.55 -5.11 -6.69
CA VAL A 153 14.22 -4.50 -5.52
C VAL A 153 13.51 -4.90 -4.23
N VAL A 154 12.17 -4.92 -4.21
CA VAL A 154 11.38 -5.42 -3.06
C VAL A 154 11.75 -6.86 -2.73
N TYR A 155 11.90 -7.73 -3.73
CA TYR A 155 12.30 -9.11 -3.51
C TYR A 155 13.77 -9.25 -3.05
N LYS A 156 14.67 -8.35 -3.48
CA LYS A 156 16.03 -8.28 -2.91
C LYS A 156 15.99 -7.94 -1.43
N ILE A 157 15.15 -6.99 -1.02
CA ILE A 157 14.94 -6.65 0.40
C ILE A 157 14.36 -7.84 1.18
N GLU A 158 13.35 -8.52 0.62
CA GLU A 158 12.76 -9.71 1.24
C GLU A 158 13.78 -10.82 1.47
N ALA A 159 14.70 -11.04 0.52
CA ALA A 159 15.76 -12.03 0.64
C ALA A 159 16.72 -11.75 1.82
N GLU A 160 16.80 -10.50 2.28
CA GLU A 160 17.54 -10.11 3.49
C GLU A 160 16.76 -10.38 4.78
N GLY A 161 15.49 -10.75 4.71
CA GLY A 161 14.64 -11.01 5.88
C GLY A 161 15.11 -12.19 6.75
N ARG A 162 14.76 -12.11 8.04
CA ARG A 162 14.86 -13.22 9.01
C ARG A 162 13.54 -13.35 9.76
N GLN A 163 13.29 -14.53 10.32
CA GLN A 163 12.11 -14.78 11.17
C GLN A 163 12.07 -13.88 12.42
N SER A 164 13.23 -13.41 12.90
CA SER A 164 13.32 -12.46 14.01
C SER A 164 12.86 -11.03 13.65
N GLY A 165 12.60 -10.75 12.37
CA GLY A 165 12.28 -9.41 11.85
C GLY A 165 13.50 -8.53 11.58
N THR A 166 14.67 -8.88 12.11
CA THR A 166 15.93 -8.16 11.84
C THR A 166 16.56 -8.67 10.54
N PRO A 167 16.88 -7.80 9.56
CA PRO A 167 17.48 -8.24 8.31
C PRO A 167 18.91 -8.78 8.51
N LYS A 168 19.39 -9.60 7.56
CA LYS A 168 20.75 -10.16 7.53
C LYS A 168 21.80 -9.07 7.32
N SER A 169 21.45 -8.07 6.53
CA SER A 169 22.28 -6.97 6.06
C SER A 169 21.57 -5.64 6.31
N LYS A 170 22.32 -4.53 6.38
CA LYS A 170 21.72 -3.20 6.59
C LYS A 170 20.99 -2.80 5.30
N VAL A 171 19.67 -2.64 5.38
CA VAL A 171 18.83 -2.12 4.29
C VAL A 171 18.43 -0.68 4.63
N VAL A 172 18.68 0.27 3.72
CA VAL A 172 18.33 1.68 3.92
C VAL A 172 17.68 2.27 2.69
N ILE A 173 16.82 3.28 2.89
CA ILE A 173 16.52 4.25 1.84
C ILE A 173 17.68 5.23 1.78
N ALA A 174 18.38 5.28 0.66
CA ALA A 174 19.44 6.26 0.41
C ALA A 174 18.88 7.60 -0.09
N ASP A 175 17.80 7.56 -0.87
CA ASP A 175 17.10 8.75 -1.35
C ASP A 175 15.60 8.47 -1.54
N SER A 176 14.76 9.50 -1.36
CA SER A 176 13.33 9.39 -1.63
C SER A 176 12.72 10.72 -2.04
N GLY A 177 11.57 10.65 -2.69
CA GLY A 177 10.88 11.86 -3.12
C GLY A 177 9.58 11.59 -3.83
N GLU A 178 9.03 12.66 -4.40
CA GLU A 178 7.82 12.63 -5.22
C GLU A 178 8.18 12.68 -6.71
N LEU A 179 7.38 11.99 -7.53
CA LEU A 179 7.47 12.00 -8.98
C LEU A 179 6.21 12.59 -9.60
N PRO A 180 6.30 13.22 -10.79
CA PRO A 180 5.14 13.57 -11.59
C PRO A 180 4.26 12.35 -11.90
N LEU A 181 2.94 12.57 -11.98
CA LEU A 181 1.97 11.55 -12.36
C LEU A 181 2.06 11.15 -13.83
#